data_AF-J1HJI4-F1
#
_entry.id   AF-J1HJI4-F1
#
_cell.length_a   1.000
_cell.length_b   1.000
_cell.length_c   1.000
_cell.angle_alpha   90.00
_cell.angle_beta   90.00
_cell.angle_gamma   90.00
#
_symmetry.space_group_name_H-M   'P 1'
#
loop_
_entity.id
_entity.type
_entity.pdbx_description
1 polymer ?
#
loop_
_entity_poly.entity_id
_entity_poly.type
_entity_poly.pdbx_seq_one_letter_code
_entity_poly.pdbx_strand_id
1 'polypeptide(L)'
;MRKVKTASGATAVQIVSKSGGVRRIVEHLGSAHDETELEALLEAGRQKIAAWQGQGLLDLESLEPAPGRTGLATTTVESKHSRLLWEVLHGAYRRLGLGEAVGGDRAFEQMVLARLVEPSSKAQVPRVLSDLGLEPVTVRTLFRSLARAQERGYREAISQALFEHVTSTSGLALCL
;
A
#
# COMPACT_ATOMS: atom_id res chain seq x y z
N MET A 1 -5.00 -6.69 -25.50
CA MET A 1 -5.08 -7.40 -26.81
C MET A 1 -6.35 -7.01 -27.54
N ARG A 2 -6.37 -7.10 -28.87
CA ARG A 2 -7.53 -6.80 -29.73
C ARG A 2 -7.85 -8.02 -30.60
N LYS A 3 -9.15 -8.36 -30.70
CA LYS A 3 -9.70 -9.38 -31.60
C LYS A 3 -10.52 -8.70 -32.70
N VAL A 4 -10.33 -9.08 -33.95
CA VAL A 4 -11.05 -8.50 -35.10
C VAL A 4 -11.51 -9.60 -36.04
N LYS A 5 -12.78 -9.61 -36.43
CA LYS A 5 -13.28 -10.50 -37.48
C LYS A 5 -12.80 -10.03 -38.85
N THR A 6 -12.17 -10.94 -39.58
CA THR A 6 -11.68 -10.69 -40.94
C THR A 6 -12.76 -11.00 -41.98
N ALA A 7 -12.57 -10.53 -43.21
CA ALA A 7 -13.51 -10.78 -44.32
C ALA A 7 -13.66 -12.27 -44.67
N SER A 8 -12.66 -13.11 -44.35
CA SER A 8 -12.71 -14.56 -44.54
C SER A 8 -13.36 -15.33 -43.39
N GLY A 9 -13.89 -14.64 -42.37
CA GLY A 9 -14.53 -15.24 -41.20
C GLY A 9 -13.58 -15.60 -40.04
N ALA A 10 -12.27 -15.59 -40.29
CA ALA A 10 -11.25 -15.82 -39.26
C ALA A 10 -11.17 -14.66 -38.26
N THR A 11 -10.67 -14.95 -37.05
CA THR A 11 -10.49 -13.97 -35.97
C THR A 11 -9.02 -13.57 -35.87
N ALA A 12 -8.69 -12.37 -36.35
CA ALA A 12 -7.35 -11.81 -36.22
C ALA A 12 -7.08 -11.37 -34.76
N VAL A 13 -5.93 -11.76 -34.22
CA VAL A 13 -5.45 -11.37 -32.88
C VAL A 13 -4.29 -10.39 -33.03
N GLN A 14 -4.34 -9.28 -32.30
CA GLN A 14 -3.36 -8.21 -32.35
C GLN A 14 -2.97 -7.71 -30.95
N ILE A 15 -1.70 -7.36 -30.78
CA ILE A 15 -1.22 -6.61 -29.62
C ILE A 15 -1.31 -5.12 -29.94
N VAL A 16 -1.94 -4.37 -29.03
CA VAL A 16 -2.18 -2.93 -29.16
C VAL A 16 -1.59 -2.24 -27.94
N SER A 17 -0.87 -1.15 -28.19
CA SER A 17 -0.40 -0.24 -27.15
C SER A 17 -1.21 1.06 -27.17
N LYS A 18 -1.44 1.63 -25.99
CA LYS A 18 -2.06 2.95 -25.83
C LYS A 18 -1.09 3.85 -25.08
N SER A 19 -0.62 4.91 -25.73
CA SER A 19 0.24 5.93 -25.13
C SER A 19 -0.22 7.33 -25.55
N GLY A 20 -0.28 8.27 -24.61
CA GLY A 20 -0.73 9.65 -24.88
C GLY A 20 -2.14 9.76 -25.48
N GLY A 21 -3.05 8.84 -25.13
CA GLY A 21 -4.41 8.79 -25.70
C GLY A 21 -4.53 8.11 -27.07
N VAL A 22 -3.41 7.87 -27.77
CA VAL A 22 -3.39 7.24 -29.10
C VAL A 22 -3.23 5.73 -28.98
N ARG A 23 -4.03 4.96 -29.74
CA ARG A 23 -3.93 3.49 -29.85
C ARG A 23 -3.11 3.13 -31.09
N ARG A 24 -2.08 2.29 -30.95
CA ARG A 24 -1.27 1.77 -32.06
C ARG A 24 -1.22 0.25 -32.02
N ILE A 25 -1.33 -0.39 -33.18
CA ILE A 25 -1.09 -1.83 -33.32
C ILE A 25 0.41 -2.03 -33.26
N VAL A 26 0.86 -2.80 -32.27
CA VAL A 26 2.28 -3.10 -32.06
C VAL A 26 2.67 -4.33 -32.86
N GLU A 27 1.80 -5.35 -32.85
CA GLU A 27 2.07 -6.61 -33.53
C GLU A 27 0.77 -7.33 -33.91
N HIS A 28 0.81 -8.03 -35.04
CA HIS A 28 -0.23 -8.97 -35.45
C HIS A 28 0.25 -10.40 -35.17
N LEU A 29 -0.49 -11.13 -34.32
CA LEU A 29 -0.10 -12.45 -33.86
C LEU A 29 -0.56 -13.57 -34.80
N GLY A 30 -1.62 -13.35 -35.57
CA GLY A 30 -2.18 -14.33 -36.50
C GLY A 30 -3.70 -14.23 -36.60
N SER A 31 -4.31 -15.14 -37.37
CA SER A 31 -5.77 -15.27 -37.51
C SER A 31 -6.21 -16.69 -37.16
N ALA A 32 -7.16 -16.82 -36.24
CA ALA A 32 -7.73 -18.09 -35.82
C ALA A 32 -8.96 -18.45 -36.65
N HIS A 33 -9.03 -19.69 -37.11
CA HIS A 33 -10.16 -20.24 -37.85
C HIS A 33 -11.14 -21.04 -36.96
N ASP A 34 -10.70 -21.44 -35.77
CA ASP A 34 -11.51 -22.08 -34.74
C ASP A 34 -11.22 -21.50 -33.34
N GLU A 35 -11.95 -21.99 -32.32
CA GLU A 35 -11.82 -21.52 -30.95
C GLU A 35 -10.50 -21.97 -30.29
N THR A 36 -9.96 -23.13 -30.69
CA THR A 36 -8.72 -23.68 -30.13
C THR A 36 -7.51 -22.89 -30.59
N GLU A 37 -7.44 -22.56 -31.89
CA GLU A 37 -6.45 -21.65 -32.45
C GLU A 37 -6.56 -20.24 -31.84
N LEU A 38 -7.78 -19.79 -31.54
CA LEU A 38 -8.00 -18.49 -30.92
C LEU A 38 -7.41 -18.45 -29.51
N GLU A 39 -7.67 -19.46 -28.68
CA GLU A 39 -7.10 -19.56 -27.34
C GLU A 39 -5.57 -19.67 -27.38
N ALA A 40 -5.01 -20.47 -28.30
CA ALA A 40 -3.56 -20.58 -28.48
C ALA A 40 -2.91 -19.23 -28.85
N LEU A 41 -3.53 -18.46 -29.77
CA LEU A 41 -3.03 -17.14 -30.16
C LEU A 41 -3.18 -16.10 -29.04
N LEU A 42 -4.22 -16.20 -28.22
CA LEU A 42 -4.40 -15.34 -27.06
C LEU A 42 -3.34 -15.63 -25.99
N GLU A 43 -3.06 -16.90 -25.72
CA GLU A 43 -2.05 -17.32 -24.75
C GLU A 43 -0.64 -16.91 -25.18
N ALA A 44 -0.26 -17.16 -26.43
CA ALA A 44 1.00 -16.67 -27.00
C ALA A 44 1.10 -15.13 -26.91
N GLY A 45 -0.01 -14.43 -27.12
CA GLY A 45 -0.08 -12.98 -26.95
C GLY A 45 0.13 -12.50 -25.51
N ARG A 46 -0.43 -13.21 -24.51
CA ARG A 46 -0.23 -12.91 -23.08
C ARG A 46 1.24 -13.11 -22.70
N GLN A 47 1.84 -14.24 -23.08
CA GLN A 47 3.24 -14.54 -22.80
C GLN A 47 4.18 -13.49 -23.38
N LYS A 48 3.90 -13.02 -24.61
CA LYS A 48 4.70 -12.00 -25.27
C LYS A 48 4.60 -10.62 -24.60
N ILE A 49 3.40 -10.22 -24.18
CA ILE A 49 3.19 -8.98 -23.42
C ILE A 49 3.90 -9.04 -22.05
N ALA A 50 3.81 -10.18 -21.38
CA ALA A 50 4.44 -10.45 -20.09
C ALA A 50 5.98 -10.31 -20.20
N ALA A 51 6.56 -10.95 -21.22
CA ALA A 51 7.99 -10.82 -21.53
C ALA A 51 8.42 -9.36 -21.81
N TRP A 52 7.62 -8.58 -22.54
CA TRP A 52 7.91 -7.16 -22.80
C TRP A 52 7.83 -6.27 -21.56
N GLN A 53 7.00 -6.62 -20.58
CA GLN A 53 6.81 -5.87 -19.34
C GLN A 53 7.78 -6.29 -18.22
N GLY A 54 8.69 -7.24 -18.49
CA GLY A 54 9.58 -7.80 -17.48
C GLY A 54 8.85 -8.57 -16.38
N GLN A 55 7.57 -8.89 -16.61
CA GLN A 55 6.75 -9.71 -15.72
C GLN A 55 6.69 -11.10 -16.34
N GLY A 56 7.46 -12.06 -15.82
CA GLY A 56 7.24 -13.47 -16.20
C GLY A 56 5.79 -13.84 -15.88
N LEU A 57 5.10 -14.51 -16.82
CA LEU A 57 3.74 -15.01 -16.60
C LEU A 57 3.81 -16.10 -15.52
N LEU A 58 3.31 -15.81 -14.32
CA LEU A 58 3.10 -16.83 -13.29
C LEU A 58 1.82 -17.59 -13.66
N ASP A 59 1.99 -18.72 -14.34
CA ASP A 59 0.92 -19.67 -14.58
C ASP A 59 0.60 -20.41 -13.27
N LEU A 60 -0.46 -19.95 -12.61
CA LEU A 60 -0.96 -20.54 -11.36
C LEU A 60 -1.90 -21.72 -11.60
N GLU A 61 -2.29 -22.00 -12.85
CA GLU A 61 -3.21 -23.09 -13.20
C GLU A 61 -2.44 -24.38 -13.56
N SER A 62 -1.18 -24.30 -13.99
CA SER A 62 -0.32 -25.47 -14.28
C SER A 62 0.43 -26.05 -13.06
N LEU A 63 0.09 -25.64 -11.84
CA LEU A 63 0.64 -26.22 -10.61
C LEU A 63 -0.03 -27.57 -10.25
N GLU A 64 0.00 -28.53 -11.16
CA GLU A 64 -0.12 -29.93 -10.76
C GLU A 64 1.12 -30.26 -9.91
N PRO A 65 0.97 -30.68 -8.63
CA PRO A 65 2.12 -30.94 -7.78
C PRO A 65 2.91 -32.11 -8.36
N ALA A 66 4.09 -31.81 -8.90
CA ALA A 66 5.02 -32.83 -9.36
C ALA A 66 5.27 -33.83 -8.21
N PRO A 67 4.99 -35.13 -8.38
CA PRO A 67 5.18 -36.11 -7.32
C PRO A 67 6.68 -36.21 -7.01
N GLY A 68 7.07 -35.78 -5.80
CA GLY A 68 8.45 -35.81 -5.33
C GLY A 68 8.99 -34.54 -4.69
N ARG A 69 8.24 -33.43 -4.66
CA ARG A 69 8.59 -32.23 -3.87
C ARG A 69 7.75 -32.09 -2.62
N THR A 70 7.90 -33.04 -1.69
CA THR A 70 7.51 -32.84 -0.30
C THR A 70 8.48 -31.85 0.35
N GLY A 71 8.12 -30.56 0.40
CA GLY A 71 8.93 -29.60 1.17
C GLY A 71 8.83 -28.13 0.83
N LEU A 72 8.02 -27.69 -0.14
CA LEU A 72 7.71 -26.27 -0.26
C LEU A 72 6.46 -25.99 0.55
N ALA A 73 6.66 -25.68 1.83
CA ALA A 73 5.65 -24.96 2.59
C ALA A 73 5.23 -23.75 1.75
N THR A 74 3.96 -23.69 1.38
CA THR A 74 3.33 -22.49 0.83
C THR A 74 3.52 -21.40 1.88
N THR A 75 4.56 -20.58 1.73
CA THR A 75 4.77 -19.42 2.57
C THR A 75 3.76 -18.38 2.16
N THR A 76 2.56 -18.46 2.74
CA THR A 76 1.60 -17.37 2.68
C THR A 76 2.21 -16.20 3.44
N VAL A 77 2.33 -15.06 2.77
CA VAL A 77 2.63 -13.80 3.44
C VAL A 77 1.49 -13.53 4.41
N GLU A 78 1.71 -13.79 5.70
CA GLU A 78 0.72 -13.59 6.76
C GLU A 78 0.36 -12.10 6.92
N SER A 79 1.30 -11.21 6.59
CA SER A 79 1.15 -9.77 6.71
C SER A 79 2.16 -8.97 5.88
N LYS A 80 1.77 -7.77 5.42
CA LYS A 80 2.69 -6.75 4.87
C LYS A 80 2.75 -5.59 5.85
N HIS A 81 3.93 -5.25 6.35
CA HIS A 81 4.10 -4.24 7.39
C HIS A 81 4.78 -2.98 6.83
N SER A 82 4.16 -1.81 7.01
CA SER A 82 4.75 -0.52 6.61
C SER A 82 5.54 0.10 7.76
N ARG A 83 6.64 -0.56 8.13
CA ARG A 83 7.49 -0.15 9.26
C ARG A 83 8.11 1.24 9.07
N LEU A 84 8.55 1.55 7.84
CA LEU A 84 9.14 2.85 7.51
C LEU A 84 8.16 4.01 7.76
N LEU A 85 6.88 3.83 7.44
CA LEU A 85 5.86 4.85 7.68
C LEU A 85 5.76 5.18 9.17
N TRP A 86 5.72 4.16 10.01
CA TRP A 86 5.74 4.36 11.46
C TRP A 86 7.02 5.06 11.91
N GLU A 87 8.19 4.59 11.48
CA GLU A 87 9.48 5.16 11.90
C GLU A 87 9.61 6.65 11.53
N VAL A 88 9.13 7.05 10.35
CA VAL A 88 9.10 8.46 9.92
C VAL A 88 8.16 9.29 10.80
N LEU A 89 6.94 8.81 11.04
CA LEU A 89 5.94 9.53 11.85
C LEU A 89 6.35 9.62 13.32
N HIS A 90 6.83 8.52 13.89
CA HIS A 90 7.40 8.45 15.24
C HIS A 90 8.62 9.35 15.36
N GLY A 91 9.52 9.34 14.37
CA GLY A 91 10.68 10.22 14.31
C GLY A 91 10.28 11.69 14.29
N ALA A 92 9.27 12.08 13.52
CA ALA A 92 8.73 13.44 13.51
C ALA A 92 8.11 13.80 14.87
N TYR A 93 7.30 12.92 15.45
CA TYR A 93 6.67 13.11 16.77
C TYR A 93 7.73 13.36 17.88
N ARG A 94 8.83 12.60 17.86
CA ARG A 94 9.97 12.80 18.77
C ARG A 94 10.74 14.08 18.50
N ARG A 95 11.06 14.40 17.25
CA ARG A 95 11.81 15.62 16.87
C ARG A 95 11.05 16.90 17.26
N LEU A 96 9.74 16.86 17.20
CA LEU A 96 8.86 17.93 17.64
C LEU A 96 8.69 17.99 19.18
N GLY A 97 9.31 17.08 19.94
CA GLY A 97 9.21 17.06 21.40
C GLY A 97 7.83 16.67 21.95
N LEU A 98 6.92 16.15 21.11
CA LEU A 98 5.53 15.94 21.50
C LEU A 98 5.36 14.85 22.56
N GLY A 99 6.25 13.85 22.57
CA GLY A 99 6.27 12.81 23.59
C GLY A 99 6.53 13.37 24.98
N GLU A 100 7.55 14.22 25.11
CA GLU A 100 7.90 14.87 26.38
C GLU A 100 6.79 15.84 26.81
N ALA A 101 6.24 16.61 25.87
CA ALA A 101 5.17 17.57 26.13
C ALA A 101 3.92 16.92 26.76
N VAL A 102 3.63 15.65 26.44
CA VAL A 102 2.49 14.92 26.99
C VAL A 102 2.87 13.93 28.12
N GLY A 103 4.10 14.01 28.61
CA GLY A 103 4.60 13.16 29.71
C GLY A 103 4.82 11.69 29.30
N GLY A 104 5.24 11.43 28.07
CA GLY A 104 5.57 10.10 27.58
C GLY A 104 4.37 9.18 27.34
N ASP A 105 3.17 9.73 27.13
CA ASP A 105 1.96 8.94 26.93
C ASP A 105 1.97 8.17 25.59
N ARG A 106 2.53 6.96 25.60
CA ARG A 106 2.59 6.05 24.45
C ARG A 106 1.21 5.77 23.84
N ALA A 107 0.15 5.73 24.65
CA ALA A 107 -1.20 5.48 24.15
C ALA A 107 -1.73 6.68 23.36
N PHE A 108 -1.38 7.90 23.79
CA PHE A 108 -1.68 9.12 23.05
C PHE A 108 -0.92 9.18 21.73
N GLU A 109 0.38 8.86 21.73
CA GLU A 109 1.19 8.80 20.52
C GLU A 109 0.61 7.79 19.51
N GLN A 110 0.32 6.56 19.96
CA GLN A 110 -0.32 5.54 19.13
C GLN A 110 -1.66 6.01 18.54
N MET A 111 -2.48 6.73 19.33
CA MET A 111 -3.73 7.32 18.86
C MET A 111 -3.49 8.37 17.76
N VAL A 112 -2.57 9.30 17.97
CA VAL A 112 -2.25 10.38 17.01
C VAL A 112 -1.71 9.81 15.71
N LEU A 113 -0.69 8.96 15.79
CA LEU A 113 -0.03 8.43 14.60
C LEU A 113 -0.94 7.52 13.79
N ALA A 114 -1.72 6.64 14.43
CA ALA A 114 -2.70 5.82 13.73
C ALA A 114 -3.76 6.68 13.02
N ARG A 115 -4.20 7.78 13.66
CA ARG A 115 -5.19 8.71 13.09
C ARG A 115 -4.66 9.58 11.96
N LEU A 116 -3.34 9.80 11.90
CA LEU A 116 -2.67 10.44 10.76
C LEU A 116 -2.55 9.48 9.57
N VAL A 117 -2.28 8.19 9.83
CA VAL A 117 -2.20 7.15 8.80
C VAL A 117 -3.58 6.87 8.21
N GLU A 118 -4.58 6.69 9.07
CA GLU A 118 -5.95 6.47 8.65
C GLU A 118 -6.93 7.21 9.58
N PRO A 119 -7.74 8.15 9.09
CA PRO A 119 -8.65 8.95 9.91
C PRO A 119 -9.93 8.19 10.32
N SER A 120 -9.77 6.96 10.83
CA SER A 120 -10.84 6.06 11.30
C SER A 120 -11.21 6.27 12.79
N SER A 121 -12.32 5.71 13.28
CA SER A 121 -12.75 5.89 14.68
C SER A 121 -11.62 5.62 15.70
N LYS A 122 -11.63 6.31 16.85
CA LYS A 122 -10.63 6.11 17.92
C LYS A 122 -10.56 4.65 18.41
N ALA A 123 -11.67 3.93 18.32
CA ALA A 123 -11.75 2.50 18.63
C ALA A 123 -11.07 1.59 17.60
N GLN A 124 -10.83 2.09 16.37
CA GLN A 124 -10.19 1.36 15.27
C GLN A 124 -8.65 1.51 15.25
N VAL A 125 -8.08 2.32 16.15
CA VAL A 125 -6.63 2.50 16.27
C VAL A 125 -5.86 1.18 16.39
N PRO A 126 -6.31 0.17 17.18
CA PRO A 126 -5.60 -1.10 17.24
C PRO A 126 -5.48 -1.80 15.89
N ARG A 127 -6.54 -1.78 15.07
CA ARG A 127 -6.49 -2.36 13.72
C ARG A 127 -5.44 -1.68 12.86
N VAL A 128 -5.45 -0.34 12.81
CA VAL A 128 -4.49 0.43 12.00
C VAL A 128 -3.04 0.11 12.40
N LEU A 129 -2.77 -0.01 13.72
CA LEU A 129 -1.44 -0.34 14.21
C LEU A 129 -1.04 -1.79 13.89
N SER A 130 -1.97 -2.74 14.01
CA SER A 130 -1.74 -4.13 13.63
C SER A 130 -1.45 -4.25 12.13
N ASP A 131 -2.15 -3.51 11.27
CA ASP A 131 -1.89 -3.47 9.82
C ASP A 131 -0.48 -2.91 9.51
N LEU A 132 0.04 -2.01 10.36
CA LEU A 132 1.42 -1.52 10.29
C LEU A 132 2.46 -2.50 10.87
N GLY A 133 2.03 -3.59 11.52
CA GLY A 133 2.90 -4.56 12.19
C GLY A 133 3.35 -4.17 13.58
N LEU A 134 2.58 -3.33 14.26
CA LEU A 134 2.86 -2.84 15.60
C LEU A 134 1.91 -3.46 16.60
N GLU A 135 2.40 -3.69 17.82
CA GLU A 135 1.57 -4.11 18.94
C GLU A 135 0.78 -2.91 19.49
N PRO A 136 -0.56 -2.89 19.34
CA PRO A 136 -1.38 -1.80 19.83
C PRO A 136 -1.59 -1.90 21.34
N VAL A 137 -1.67 -0.75 22.02
CA VAL A 137 -2.27 -0.74 23.36
C VAL A 137 -3.77 -1.02 23.27
N THR A 138 -4.35 -1.55 24.34
CA THR A 138 -5.77 -1.85 24.38
C THR A 138 -6.64 -0.59 24.18
N VAL A 139 -7.84 -0.77 23.64
CA VAL A 139 -8.84 0.31 23.50
C VAL A 139 -9.09 1.01 24.84
N ARG A 140 -9.17 0.26 25.95
CA ARG A 140 -9.34 0.86 27.29
C ARG A 140 -8.18 1.79 27.65
N THR A 141 -6.93 1.41 27.36
CA THR A 141 -5.75 2.25 27.61
C THR A 141 -5.80 3.52 26.75
N LEU A 142 -6.19 3.39 25.47
CA LEU A 142 -6.38 4.52 24.56
C LEU A 142 -7.39 5.54 25.12
N PHE A 143 -8.58 5.10 25.53
CA PHE A 143 -9.60 6.02 26.06
C PHE A 143 -9.21 6.63 27.41
N ARG A 144 -8.47 5.91 28.25
CA ARG A 144 -7.88 6.48 29.48
C ARG A 144 -6.86 7.58 29.17
N SER A 145 -6.07 7.42 28.11
CA SER A 145 -5.15 8.45 27.63
C SER A 145 -5.88 9.68 27.14
N LEU A 146 -6.99 9.52 26.41
CA LEU A 146 -7.83 10.66 25.99
C LEU A 146 -8.43 11.41 27.18
N ALA A 147 -8.86 10.71 28.23
CA ALA A 147 -9.33 11.35 29.46
C ALA A 147 -8.21 12.18 30.11
N ARG A 148 -7.01 11.59 30.27
CA ARG A 148 -5.83 12.32 30.75
C ARG A 148 -5.50 13.54 29.88
N ALA A 149 -5.63 13.42 28.56
CA ALA A 149 -5.32 14.50 27.64
C ALA A 149 -6.21 15.74 27.88
N GLN A 150 -7.48 15.52 28.24
CA GLN A 150 -8.39 16.60 28.63
C GLN A 150 -8.04 17.18 30.01
N GLU A 151 -7.72 16.32 30.98
CA GLU A 151 -7.42 16.73 32.35
C GLU A 151 -6.07 17.45 32.50
N ARG A 152 -5.10 17.15 31.63
CA ARG A 152 -3.70 17.57 31.75
C ARG A 152 -3.27 18.63 30.73
N GLY A 153 -4.20 19.23 30.00
CA GLY A 153 -3.89 20.31 29.06
C GLY A 153 -2.94 19.91 27.93
N TYR A 154 -3.15 18.73 27.32
CA TYR A 154 -2.26 18.26 26.24
C TYR A 154 -2.26 19.21 25.04
N ARG A 155 -3.39 19.88 24.77
CA ARG A 155 -3.48 20.85 23.68
C ARG A 155 -2.49 21.99 23.88
N GLU A 156 -2.47 22.56 25.08
CA GLU A 156 -1.62 23.67 25.45
C GLU A 156 -0.15 23.26 25.41
N ALA A 157 0.18 22.09 25.98
CA ALA A 157 1.54 21.55 25.97
C ALA A 157 2.05 21.26 24.56
N ILE A 158 1.22 20.66 23.69
CA ILE A 158 1.57 20.42 22.28
C ILE A 158 1.77 21.74 21.53
N SER A 159 0.89 22.72 21.72
CA SER A 159 1.01 24.02 21.06
C SER A 159 2.30 24.73 21.46
N GLN A 160 2.65 24.68 22.74
CA GLN A 160 3.90 25.22 23.26
C GLN A 160 5.13 24.53 22.66
N ALA A 161 5.15 23.20 22.63
CA ALA A 161 6.26 22.42 22.06
C ALA A 161 6.47 22.73 20.56
N LEU A 162 5.38 22.87 19.80
CA LEU A 162 5.44 23.24 18.39
C LEU A 162 5.96 24.68 18.21
N PHE A 163 5.50 25.62 19.04
CA PHE A 163 5.98 27.01 19.03
C PHE A 163 7.48 27.10 19.33
N GLU A 164 7.96 26.39 20.35
CA GLU A 164 9.38 26.31 20.71
C GLU A 164 10.22 25.67 19.59
N HIS A 165 9.70 24.62 18.94
CA HIS A 165 10.38 23.99 17.82
C HIS A 165 10.56 24.94 16.63
N VAL A 166 9.50 25.68 16.27
CA VAL A 166 9.55 26.64 15.17
C VAL A 166 10.50 27.80 15.48
N THR A 167 10.44 28.37 16.68
CA THR A 167 11.25 29.52 17.11
C THR A 167 12.74 29.19 17.30
N SER A 168 13.07 27.94 17.65
CA SER A 168 14.46 27.48 17.80
C SER A 168 15.11 27.05 16.48
N THR A 169 14.33 26.51 15.54
CA THR A 169 14.85 25.95 14.28
C THR A 169 14.81 26.95 13.13
N SER A 170 13.86 27.88 13.18
CA SER A 170 13.66 28.92 12.19
C SER A 170 13.77 30.23 12.96
N GLY A 171 14.84 31.00 12.73
CA GLY A 171 14.87 32.38 13.22
C GLY A 171 13.58 33.05 12.74
N LEU A 172 12.74 33.49 13.67
CA LEU A 172 11.38 33.99 13.44
C LEU A 172 11.30 34.85 12.17
N ALA A 173 10.92 34.22 11.07
CA ALA A 173 10.49 34.87 9.86
C ALA A 173 9.05 34.42 9.64
N LEU A 174 8.12 35.39 9.74
CA LEU A 174 6.66 35.31 9.68
C LEU A 174 5.97 34.86 10.97
N CYS A 175 4.91 35.49 11.44
CA CYS A 175 4.30 36.82 11.31
C CYS A 175 3.26 36.84 12.44
N LEU A 176 3.07 38.01 13.07
CA LEU A 176 2.01 38.37 14.03
C LEU A 176 0.78 37.44 14.06
#